data_AF-X0TD19-F1
#
_entry.id   AF-X0TD19-F1
#
_cell.length_a   1.000
_cell.length_b   1.000
_cell.length_c   1.000
_cell.angle_alpha   90.00
_cell.angle_beta   90.00
_cell.angle_gamma   90.00
#
_symmetry.space_group_name_H-M   'P 1'
#
loop_
_entity.id
_entity.type
_entity.pdbx_description
1 polymer ?
#
loop_
_entity_poly.entity_id
_entity_poly.type
_entity_poly.pdbx_seq_one_letter_code
_entity_poly.pdbx_strand_id
1 'polypeptide(L)' 'MSFEPKILGILCNWCSYAGADLAGISRKKYSPNVR' A
#
# COMPACT_ATOMS: atom_id res chain seq x y z
N MET A 1 19.41 3.25 -15.52
CA MET A 1 17.93 3.13 -15.46
C MET A 1 17.60 1.94 -14.59
N SER A 2 17.19 2.16 -13.33
CA SER A 2 16.75 1.06 -12.47
C SER A 2 15.29 0.75 -12.78
N PHE A 3 14.97 -0.53 -12.96
CA PHE A 3 13.58 -0.97 -13.07
C PHE A 3 12.88 -0.81 -11.71
N GLU A 4 11.68 -0.23 -11.73
CA GLU A 4 10.81 -0.12 -10.55
C GLU A 4 9.51 -0.90 -10.83
N PRO A 5 9.21 -1.95 -10.05
CA PRO A 5 8.05 -2.81 -10.30
C PRO A 5 6.75 -2.05 -10.01
N LYS A 6 5.76 -2.18 -10.89
CA LYS A 6 4.40 -1.68 -10.65
C LYS A 6 3.57 -2.77 -10.00
N ILE A 7 3.06 -2.52 -8.79
CA ILE A 7 2.31 -3.50 -8.00
C ILE A 7 0.84 -3.04 -7.91
N LEU A 8 -0.11 -3.91 -8.27
CA LEU A 8 -1.55 -3.67 -8.13
C LEU A 8 -2.05 -4.30 -6.83
N GLY A 9 -2.65 -3.51 -5.96
CA GLY A 9 -3.28 -3.97 -4.72
C GLY A 9 -4.80 -4.02 -4.85
N ILE A 10 -5.38 -5.23 -4.84
CA ILE A 10 -6.84 -5.40 -4.72
C ILE A 10 -7.16 -5.75 -3.28
N LEU A 11 -7.80 -4.82 -2.58
CA LEU A 11 -8.04 -4.90 -1.14
C LEU A 11 -9.55 -4.95 -0.89
N CYS A 12 -9.98 -5.76 0.09
CA CYS A 12 -11.35 -5.69 0.54
C CYS A 12 -11.60 -4.38 1.31
N ASN A 13 -12.82 -3.84 1.18
CA ASN A 13 -13.20 -2.57 1.79
C ASN A 13 -13.06 -2.58 3.33
N TRP A 14 -13.53 -3.66 3.96
CA TRP A 14 -13.76 -3.66 5.41
C TRP A 14 -12.53 -3.93 6.27
N CYS A 15 -11.62 -4.78 5.83
CA CYS A 15 -10.46 -5.18 6.65
C CYS A 15 -9.15 -4.70 6.04
N SER A 16 -8.90 -5.02 4.77
CA SER A 16 -7.62 -4.73 4.12
C SER A 16 -7.44 -3.22 3.88
N TYR A 17 -8.49 -2.51 3.45
CA TYR A 17 -8.43 -1.06 3.26
C TYR A 17 -8.25 -0.31 4.60
N ALA A 18 -8.98 -0.70 5.64
CA ALA A 18 -8.79 -0.17 6.99
C ALA A 18 -7.35 -0.41 7.52
N GLY A 19 -6.75 -1.56 7.20
CA GLY A 19 -5.35 -1.83 7.50
C GLY A 19 -4.38 -0.91 6.76
N ALA A 20 -4.66 -0.58 5.49
CA ALA A 20 -3.88 0.38 4.72
C ALA A 20 -3.99 1.81 5.31
N ASP A 21 -5.19 2.21 5.72
CA ASP A 21 -5.42 3.49 6.40
C ASP A 21 -4.66 3.57 7.72
N LEU A 22 -4.70 2.50 8.53
CA LEU A 22 -3.96 2.42 9.80
C LEU A 22 -2.45 2.49 9.58
N ALA A 23 -1.93 1.86 8.52
CA ALA A 23 -0.52 1.94 8.16
C ALA A 23 -0.12 3.39 7.83
N GLY A 24 -0.98 4.14 7.14
CA GLY A 24 -0.81 5.56 6.87
C GLY A 24 -0.82 6.41 8.15
N ILE A 25 -1.81 6.24 9.02
CA ILE A 25 -1.92 6.95 10.31
C ILE A 25 -0.70 6.67 11.21
N SER A 26 -0.25 5.42 11.23
CA SER A 26 0.92 4.99 12.00
C SER A 26 2.25 5.40 11.37
N ARG A 27 2.23 6.10 10.23
CA ARG A 27 3.42 6.53 9.47
C ARG A 27 4.36 5.37 9.13
N LYS A 28 3.81 4.18 8.87
CA LYS A 28 4.61 3.03 8.45
C LYS A 28 5.16 3.31 7.06
N LYS A 29 6.49 3.35 6.92
CA LYS A 29 7.14 3.55 5.62
C LYS A 29 7.04 2.28 4.80
N TYR A 30 6.67 2.42 3.54
CA TYR A 30 6.64 1.37 2.54
C TYR A 30 7.07 1.95 1.18
N SER A 31 7.38 1.08 0.22
CA SER A 31 7.77 1.50 -1.13
C SER A 31 6.54 2.07 -1.89
N PRO A 32 6.67 3.18 -2.63
CA PRO A 32 5.53 3.87 -3.29
C PRO A 32 4.98 3.15 -4.53
N ASN A 33 5.31 1.88 -4.69
CA ASN A 33 5.11 1.09 -5.92
C ASN A 33 3.80 0.33 -5.98
N VAL A 34 3.07 0.30 -4.87
CA VAL A 34 1.72 -0.25 -4.79
C VAL A 34 0.68 0.82 -5.09
N ARG A 35 -0.29 0.47 -5.93
CA ARG A 35 -1.47 1.29 -6.25
C ARG A 35 -2.74 0.45 -6.19
#